data_AF-A0A2V6L0I0-F1
#
_entry.id   AF-A0A2V6L0I0-F1
#
_cell.length_a   1.000
_cell.length_b   1.000
_cell.length_c   1.000
_cell.angle_alpha   90.00
_cell.angle_beta   90.00
_cell.angle_gamma   90.00
#
_symmetry.space_group_name_H-M   'P 1'
#
loop_
_entity.id
_entity.type
_entity.pdbx_description
1 polymer ?
#
loop_
_entity_poly.entity_id
_entity_poly.type
_entity_poly.pdbx_seq_one_letter_code
_entity_poly.pdbx_strand_id
1 'polypeptide(L)'
;MMQSNSELSPQFKARAAGGLWLLCIISGMAGFVVGAPLIVANDATATAANILAKESLFRLGFAADLISGLAYVGVTAFIYYLLRPVSRSLSLVGAFFGLAGVAIGGGSWIIHLTPLLLLHGDAYLTAFTTSQLQAMSLAALKLQTQVFPIGMVFFGIQCISIGYLVARSTFIPRVLGVLLTIGGTCYVIVSFANFLVPSFGPHLVPFLMPVALIGEGALSLWLLVKGVNVQRWNEQASLDR
;
A
#
# COMPACT_ATOMS: atom_id res chain seq x y z
N MET A 1 25.02 21.00 -29.57
CA MET A 1 24.14 19.86 -29.93
C MET A 1 24.63 18.69 -29.09
N MET A 2 23.95 18.11 -28.12
CA MET A 2 22.52 17.92 -27.85
C MET A 2 22.22 18.11 -26.35
N GLN A 3 20.95 18.37 -26.06
CA GLN A 3 20.36 18.63 -24.75
C GLN A 3 20.82 17.63 -23.68
N SER A 4 21.47 18.13 -22.63
CA SER A 4 21.51 17.43 -21.34
C SER A 4 20.10 17.48 -20.77
N ASN A 5 19.26 16.48 -21.13
CA ASN A 5 18.13 16.14 -20.28
C ASN A 5 18.71 15.90 -18.89
N SER A 6 18.41 16.80 -17.94
CA SER A 6 18.81 16.68 -16.55
C SER A 6 18.09 15.50 -15.93
N GLU A 7 18.49 14.27 -16.27
CA GLU A 7 18.00 13.09 -15.60
C GLU A 7 18.32 13.24 -14.12
N LEU A 8 17.27 13.27 -13.29
CA LEU A 8 17.40 13.38 -11.84
C LEU A 8 18.40 12.35 -11.32
N SER A 9 19.29 12.79 -10.42
CA SER A 9 20.37 11.95 -9.91
C SER A 9 19.81 10.69 -9.22
N PRO A 10 20.53 9.55 -9.27
CA PRO A 10 20.11 8.33 -8.59
C PRO A 10 19.87 8.55 -7.09
N GLN A 11 20.66 9.44 -6.48
CA GLN A 11 20.51 9.81 -5.08
C GLN A 11 19.20 10.53 -4.80
N PHE A 12 18.80 11.48 -5.65
CA PHE A 12 17.51 12.15 -5.51
C PHE A 12 16.35 11.16 -5.65
N LYS A 13 16.39 10.30 -6.68
CA LYS A 13 15.38 9.26 -6.91
C LYS A 13 15.25 8.32 -5.70
N ALA A 14 16.37 7.91 -5.10
CA ALA A 14 16.39 7.10 -3.88
C ALA A 14 15.71 7.80 -2.70
N ARG A 15 16.07 9.06 -2.44
CA ARG A 15 15.47 9.83 -1.35
C ARG A 15 13.98 10.09 -1.55
N ALA A 16 13.59 10.41 -2.79
CA ALA A 16 12.19 10.58 -3.16
C ALA A 16 11.40 9.27 -2.97
N ALA A 17 11.95 8.13 -3.42
CA ALA A 17 11.35 6.82 -3.19
C ALA A 17 11.15 6.55 -1.69
N GLY A 18 12.20 6.75 -0.87
CA GLY A 18 12.13 6.53 0.57
C GLY A 18 11.10 7.44 1.26
N GLY A 19 11.06 8.72 0.90
CA GLY A 19 10.12 9.69 1.47
C GLY A 19 8.66 9.39 1.09
N LEU A 20 8.40 9.06 -0.17
CA LEU A 20 7.07 8.67 -0.64
C LEU A 20 6.61 7.35 -0.01
N TRP A 21 7.53 6.40 0.19
CA TRP A 21 7.20 5.13 0.82
C TRP A 21 6.87 5.32 2.30
N LEU A 22 7.63 6.16 3.00
CA LEU A 22 7.30 6.51 4.38
C LEU A 22 5.96 7.26 4.49
N LEU A 23 5.68 8.18 3.56
CA LEU A 23 4.37 8.86 3.47
C LEU A 23 3.24 7.85 3.24
N CYS A 24 3.45 6.86 2.37
CA CYS A 24 2.49 5.78 2.14
C CYS A 24 2.18 5.01 3.43
N ILE A 25 3.21 4.59 4.16
CA ILE A 25 3.08 3.86 5.42
C ILE A 25 2.31 4.69 6.45
N ILE A 26 2.76 5.93 6.69
CA ILE A 26 2.16 6.81 7.71
C ILE A 26 0.71 7.13 7.36
N SER A 27 0.41 7.45 6.09
CA SER A 27 -0.95 7.80 5.67
C SER A 27 -1.89 6.59 5.77
N GLY A 28 -1.45 5.40 5.36
CA GLY A 28 -2.24 4.18 5.51
C GLY A 28 -2.49 3.81 6.97
N MET A 29 -1.47 3.93 7.84
CA MET A 29 -1.65 3.73 9.28
C MET A 29 -2.61 4.76 9.89
N ALA A 30 -2.50 6.03 9.50
CA ALA A 30 -3.42 7.06 9.95
C ALA A 30 -4.86 6.75 9.53
N GLY A 31 -5.07 6.35 8.26
CA GLY A 31 -6.37 5.93 7.73
C GLY A 31 -7.01 4.81 8.55
N PHE A 32 -6.23 3.78 8.86
CA PHE A 32 -6.68 2.68 9.71
C PHE A 32 -7.03 3.14 11.14
N VAL A 33 -6.17 3.93 11.77
CA VAL A 33 -6.37 4.39 13.16
C VAL A 33 -7.61 5.28 13.30
N VAL A 34 -7.89 6.14 12.32
CA VAL A 34 -9.07 7.02 12.35
C VAL A 34 -10.36 6.30 11.96
N GLY A 35 -10.27 5.31 11.06
CA GLY A 35 -11.43 4.56 10.55
C GLY A 35 -11.89 3.44 11.47
N ALA A 36 -10.97 2.69 12.09
CA ALA A 36 -11.30 1.49 12.87
C ALA A 36 -12.32 1.73 14.01
N PRO A 37 -12.24 2.82 14.79
CA PRO A 37 -13.20 3.08 15.87
C PRO A 37 -14.62 3.39 15.41
N LEU A 38 -14.82 3.67 14.12
CA LEU A 38 -16.14 4.00 13.57
C LEU A 38 -16.98 2.74 13.30
N ILE A 39 -16.33 1.58 13.18
CA ILE A 39 -16.97 0.33 12.77
C ILE A 39 -17.24 -0.53 14.01
N VAL A 40 -18.53 -0.78 14.29
CA VAL A 40 -18.94 -1.70 15.36
C VAL A 40 -19.21 -3.07 14.76
N ALA A 41 -18.47 -4.07 15.23
CA ALA A 41 -18.54 -5.41 14.67
C ALA A 41 -19.98 -5.97 14.74
N ASN A 42 -20.54 -6.29 13.57
CA ASN A 42 -21.89 -6.84 13.38
C ASN A 42 -23.05 -5.94 13.84
N ASP A 43 -22.82 -4.65 14.10
CA ASP A 43 -23.86 -3.68 14.43
C ASP A 43 -23.92 -2.56 13.39
N ALA A 44 -24.87 -2.69 12.46
CA ALA A 44 -25.06 -1.75 11.37
C ALA A 44 -25.58 -0.40 11.84
N THR A 45 -26.46 -0.40 12.85
CA THR A 45 -27.06 0.81 13.41
C THR A 45 -26.02 1.66 14.13
N ALA A 46 -25.23 1.03 15.03
CA ALA A 46 -24.17 1.73 15.75
C ALA A 46 -23.06 2.21 14.81
N THR A 47 -22.69 1.41 13.81
CA THR A 47 -21.71 1.82 12.78
C THR A 47 -22.20 3.04 12.01
N ALA A 48 -23.45 3.04 11.53
CA ALA A 48 -24.01 4.18 10.82
C ALA A 48 -24.10 5.43 11.69
N ALA A 49 -24.50 5.29 12.97
CA ALA A 49 -24.54 6.39 13.92
C ALA A 49 -23.13 6.98 14.16
N ASN A 50 -22.10 6.15 14.30
CA ASN A 50 -20.72 6.60 14.45
C ASN A 50 -20.21 7.35 13.22
N ILE A 51 -20.50 6.85 12.01
CA ILE A 51 -20.09 7.48 10.75
C ILE A 51 -20.75 8.85 10.61
N LEU A 52 -22.07 8.96 10.83
CA LEU A 52 -22.79 10.22 10.74
C LEU A 52 -22.32 11.22 11.82
N ALA A 53 -22.09 10.74 13.05
CA ALA A 53 -21.63 11.60 14.14
C ALA A 53 -20.18 12.08 13.97
N LYS A 54 -19.33 11.31 13.26
CA LYS A 54 -17.90 11.58 13.07
C LYS A 54 -17.52 11.56 11.59
N GLU A 55 -18.35 12.15 10.75
CA GLU A 55 -18.20 12.08 9.29
C GLU A 55 -16.87 12.64 8.80
N SER A 56 -16.39 13.73 9.41
CA SER A 56 -15.08 14.32 9.09
C SER A 56 -13.94 13.32 9.32
N LEU A 57 -14.01 12.52 10.39
CA LEU A 57 -13.01 11.49 10.69
C LEU A 57 -13.05 10.35 9.65
N PHE A 58 -14.25 9.97 9.22
CA PHE A 58 -14.44 8.99 8.15
C PHE A 58 -13.83 9.48 6.81
N ARG A 59 -14.12 10.72 6.42
CA ARG A 59 -13.55 11.35 5.21
C ARG A 59 -12.05 11.52 5.28
N LEU A 60 -11.50 11.84 6.46
CA LEU A 60 -10.05 11.90 6.68
C LEU A 60 -9.40 10.52 6.51
N GLY A 61 -10.05 9.45 6.97
CA GLY A 61 -9.59 8.08 6.74
C GLY A 61 -9.47 7.76 5.25
N PHE A 62 -10.53 8.03 4.49
CA PHE A 62 -10.52 7.90 3.03
C PHE A 62 -9.41 8.73 2.36
N ALA A 63 -9.25 10.00 2.75
CA ALA A 63 -8.24 10.87 2.16
C ALA A 63 -6.81 10.37 2.45
N ALA A 64 -6.57 9.84 3.66
CA ALA A 64 -5.29 9.27 4.03
C ALA A 64 -4.97 8.00 3.21
N ASP A 65 -5.95 7.13 3.00
CA ASP A 65 -5.81 5.95 2.14
C ASP A 65 -5.50 6.33 0.67
N LEU A 66 -6.17 7.37 0.15
CA LEU A 66 -5.94 7.88 -1.20
C LEU A 66 -4.53 8.48 -1.35
N ILE A 67 -4.08 9.27 -0.37
CA ILE A 67 -2.71 9.80 -0.33
C ILE A 67 -1.68 8.66 -0.30
N SER A 68 -1.96 7.61 0.48
CA SER A 68 -1.12 6.42 0.58
C SER A 68 -0.90 5.79 -0.80
N GLY A 69 -1.98 5.51 -1.52
CA GLY A 69 -1.92 4.93 -2.85
C GLY A 69 -1.23 5.83 -3.90
N LEU A 70 -1.51 7.13 -3.89
CA LEU A 70 -0.84 8.10 -4.79
C LEU A 70 0.67 8.18 -4.53
N ALA A 71 1.07 8.22 -3.26
CA ALA A 71 2.48 8.19 -2.88
C ALA A 71 3.15 6.90 -3.38
N TYR A 72 2.45 5.77 -3.28
CA TYR A 72 2.95 4.47 -3.72
C TYR A 72 3.13 4.33 -5.24
N VAL A 73 2.32 5.02 -6.06
CA VAL A 73 2.59 5.13 -7.50
C VAL A 73 3.97 5.76 -7.74
N GLY A 74 4.28 6.82 -7.00
CA GLY A 74 5.58 7.47 -7.06
C GLY A 74 6.72 6.56 -6.56
N VAL A 75 6.51 5.82 -5.46
CA VAL A 75 7.46 4.79 -4.99
C VAL A 75 7.76 3.80 -6.11
N THR A 76 6.72 3.27 -6.73
CA THR A 76 6.82 2.27 -7.80
C THR A 76 7.65 2.80 -8.97
N ALA A 77 7.39 4.04 -9.40
CA ALA A 77 8.16 4.67 -10.46
C ALA A 77 9.65 4.82 -10.09
N PHE A 78 9.96 5.40 -8.92
CA PHE A 78 11.36 5.64 -8.54
C PHE A 78 12.13 4.35 -8.25
N ILE A 79 11.51 3.37 -7.60
CA ILE A 79 12.13 2.06 -7.35
C ILE A 79 12.40 1.34 -8.67
N TYR A 80 11.47 1.40 -9.63
CA TYR A 80 11.71 0.85 -10.97
C TYR A 80 12.99 1.43 -11.59
N TYR A 81 13.12 2.76 -11.59
CA TYR A 81 14.30 3.44 -12.13
C TYR A 81 15.59 3.11 -11.36
N LEU A 82 15.52 2.92 -10.05
CA LEU A 82 16.70 2.60 -9.24
C LEU A 82 17.18 1.17 -9.47
N LEU A 83 16.27 0.23 -9.64
CA LEU A 83 16.59 -1.19 -9.72
C LEU A 83 16.68 -1.73 -11.15
N ARG A 84 16.28 -0.95 -12.17
CA ARG A 84 16.44 -1.33 -13.59
C ARG A 84 17.88 -1.79 -13.94
N PRO A 85 18.97 -1.19 -13.41
CA PRO A 85 20.34 -1.64 -13.73
C PRO A 85 20.70 -3.04 -13.22
N VAL A 86 19.93 -3.58 -12.26
CA VAL A 86 20.14 -4.93 -11.74
C VAL A 86 19.44 -5.96 -12.62
N SER A 87 18.20 -5.65 -13.02
CA SER A 87 17.44 -6.38 -14.03
C SER A 87 16.22 -5.58 -14.44
N ARG A 88 16.19 -5.11 -15.68
CA ARG A 88 15.04 -4.36 -16.22
C ARG A 88 13.74 -5.17 -16.16
N SER A 89 13.78 -6.44 -16.53
CA SER A 89 12.59 -7.30 -16.59
C SER A 89 11.98 -7.52 -15.21
N LEU A 90 12.79 -7.86 -14.20
CA LEU A 90 12.26 -8.09 -12.85
C LEU A 90 11.84 -6.78 -12.17
N SER A 91 12.50 -5.67 -12.49
CA SER A 91 12.08 -4.33 -12.04
C SER A 91 10.71 -3.96 -12.63
N LEU A 92 10.46 -4.28 -13.91
CA LEU A 92 9.14 -4.11 -14.55
C LEU A 92 8.07 -5.00 -13.90
N VAL A 93 8.39 -6.27 -13.62
CA VAL A 93 7.49 -7.17 -12.90
C VAL A 93 7.08 -6.56 -11.57
N GLY A 94 8.03 -6.12 -10.75
CA GLY A 94 7.76 -5.44 -9.50
C GLY A 94 6.87 -4.20 -9.69
N ALA A 95 7.12 -3.41 -10.73
CA ALA A 95 6.31 -2.23 -11.02
C ALA A 95 4.87 -2.56 -11.41
N PHE A 96 4.64 -3.57 -12.25
CA PHE A 96 3.29 -3.99 -12.62
C PHE A 96 2.51 -4.55 -11.44
N PHE A 97 3.14 -5.36 -10.59
CA PHE A 97 2.51 -5.84 -9.37
C PHE A 97 2.16 -4.69 -8.42
N GLY A 98 3.03 -3.68 -8.28
CA GLY A 98 2.72 -2.50 -7.47
C GLY A 98 1.56 -1.67 -8.01
N LEU A 99 1.53 -1.39 -9.32
CA LEU A 99 0.43 -0.65 -9.94
C LEU A 99 -0.88 -1.43 -9.88
N ALA A 100 -0.85 -2.75 -10.04
CA ALA A 100 -2.02 -3.61 -9.85
C ALA A 100 -2.52 -3.55 -8.40
N GLY A 101 -1.63 -3.59 -7.41
CA GLY A 101 -1.96 -3.41 -5.99
C GLY A 101 -2.65 -2.07 -5.72
N VAL A 102 -2.14 -0.97 -6.28
CA VAL A 102 -2.76 0.36 -6.17
C VAL A 102 -4.13 0.39 -6.86
N ALA A 103 -4.27 -0.21 -8.04
CA ALA A 103 -5.55 -0.26 -8.75
C ALA A 103 -6.62 -1.04 -7.97
N ILE A 104 -6.25 -2.16 -7.36
CA ILE A 104 -7.13 -2.94 -6.47
C ILE A 104 -7.50 -2.11 -5.22
N GLY A 105 -6.52 -1.38 -4.65
CA GLY A 105 -6.76 -0.41 -3.59
C GLY A 105 -7.76 0.68 -4.00
N GLY A 106 -7.69 1.15 -5.23
CA GLY A 106 -8.66 2.06 -5.84
C GLY A 106 -10.10 1.55 -5.76
N GLY A 107 -10.31 0.26 -6.05
CA GLY A 107 -11.62 -0.38 -5.87
C GLY A 107 -12.08 -0.38 -4.41
N SER A 108 -11.17 -0.62 -3.47
CA SER A 108 -11.45 -0.55 -2.03
C SER A 108 -11.89 0.86 -1.59
N TRP A 109 -11.27 1.91 -2.11
CA TRP A 109 -11.64 3.30 -1.77
C TRP A 109 -13.02 3.69 -2.30
N ILE A 110 -13.43 3.18 -3.47
CA ILE A 110 -14.80 3.38 -3.97
C ILE A 110 -15.80 2.76 -3.00
N ILE A 111 -15.51 1.55 -2.53
CA ILE A 111 -16.36 0.86 -1.55
C ILE A 111 -16.40 1.64 -0.22
N HIS A 112 -15.26 2.20 0.24
CA HIS A 112 -15.15 3.04 1.43
C HIS A 112 -16.18 4.18 1.42
N LEU A 113 -16.42 4.83 0.28
CA LEU A 113 -17.33 5.99 0.21
C LEU A 113 -18.82 5.60 0.27
N THR A 114 -19.16 4.32 0.12
CA THR A 114 -20.54 3.85 0.03
C THR A 114 -21.41 4.26 1.25
N PRO A 115 -20.96 4.16 2.51
CA PRO A 115 -21.74 4.64 3.65
C PRO A 115 -22.09 6.13 3.57
N LEU A 116 -21.19 6.98 3.07
CA LEU A 116 -21.49 8.41 2.90
C LEU A 116 -22.58 8.63 1.84
N LEU A 117 -22.60 7.81 0.79
CA LEU A 117 -23.65 7.87 -0.23
C LEU A 117 -25.00 7.40 0.33
N LEU A 118 -25.01 6.31 1.10
CA LEU A 118 -26.25 5.65 1.55
C LEU A 118 -26.89 6.28 2.79
N LEU A 119 -26.13 6.98 3.64
CA LEU A 119 -26.63 7.44 4.94
C LEU A 119 -27.16 8.89 4.96
N HIS A 120 -26.95 9.68 3.90
CA HIS A 120 -27.35 11.10 3.86
C HIS A 120 -28.81 11.36 3.44
N GLY A 121 -29.60 10.32 3.17
CA GLY A 121 -31.06 10.45 3.03
C GLY A 121 -31.54 11.16 1.76
N ASP A 122 -30.77 11.11 0.68
CA ASP A 122 -31.15 11.65 -0.63
C ASP A 122 -32.50 11.10 -1.11
N ALA A 123 -33.24 11.88 -1.91
CA ALA A 123 -34.61 11.56 -2.32
C ALA A 123 -34.77 10.17 -3.00
N TYR A 124 -33.78 9.72 -3.77
CA TYR A 124 -33.81 8.42 -4.44
C TYR A 124 -33.67 7.24 -3.46
N LEU A 125 -33.14 7.48 -2.25
CA LEU A 125 -32.95 6.46 -1.22
C LEU A 125 -34.23 6.15 -0.42
N THR A 126 -35.29 6.95 -0.60
CA THR A 126 -36.60 6.72 0.04
C THR A 126 -37.27 5.41 -0.39
N ALA A 127 -36.80 4.79 -1.48
CA ALA A 127 -37.19 3.44 -1.90
C ALA A 127 -36.70 2.34 -0.94
N PHE A 128 -35.72 2.65 -0.07
CA PHE A 128 -35.17 1.74 0.93
C PHE A 128 -35.55 2.18 2.33
N THR A 129 -35.66 1.21 3.24
CA THR A 129 -35.79 1.47 4.67
C THR A 129 -34.43 1.87 5.27
N THR A 130 -34.44 2.63 6.37
CA THR A 130 -33.20 3.02 7.08
C THR A 130 -32.36 1.82 7.48
N SER A 131 -32.98 0.73 7.96
CA SER A 131 -32.26 -0.48 8.34
C SER A 131 -31.58 -1.16 7.15
N GLN A 132 -32.20 -1.14 5.96
CA GLN A 132 -31.57 -1.63 4.73
C GLN A 132 -30.33 -0.80 4.37
N LEU A 133 -30.42 0.53 4.41
CA LEU A 133 -29.29 1.42 4.09
C LEU A 133 -28.12 1.25 5.07
N GLN A 134 -28.42 1.10 6.37
CA GLN A 134 -27.42 0.82 7.40
C GLN A 134 -26.74 -0.54 7.19
N ALA A 135 -27.53 -1.59 6.90
CA ALA A 135 -27.00 -2.92 6.63
C ALA A 135 -26.13 -2.95 5.36
N MET A 136 -26.55 -2.26 4.30
CA MET A 136 -25.77 -2.10 3.06
C MET A 136 -24.46 -1.34 3.30
N SER A 137 -24.49 -0.31 4.15
CA SER A 137 -23.28 0.44 4.55
C SER A 137 -22.28 -0.44 5.28
N LEU A 138 -22.74 -1.23 6.27
CA LEU A 138 -21.87 -2.19 6.97
C LEU A 138 -21.38 -3.30 6.03
N ALA A 139 -22.21 -3.78 5.12
CA ALA A 139 -21.83 -4.79 4.13
C ALA A 139 -20.75 -4.26 3.18
N ALA A 140 -20.84 -3.00 2.73
CA ALA A 140 -19.80 -2.35 1.94
C ALA A 140 -18.47 -2.28 2.71
N LEU A 141 -18.49 -1.84 3.97
CA LEU A 141 -17.27 -1.81 4.80
C LEU A 141 -16.68 -3.21 5.02
N LYS A 142 -17.52 -4.24 5.18
CA LYS A 142 -17.06 -5.64 5.25
C LYS A 142 -16.49 -6.12 3.91
N LEU A 143 -17.06 -5.72 2.78
CA LEU A 143 -16.51 -6.05 1.47
C LEU A 143 -15.15 -5.38 1.28
N GLN A 144 -15.01 -4.12 1.69
CA GLN A 144 -13.76 -3.37 1.66
C GLN A 144 -12.63 -4.12 2.38
N THR A 145 -12.89 -4.66 3.57
CA THR A 145 -11.88 -5.42 4.33
C THR A 145 -11.50 -6.75 3.67
N GLN A 146 -12.35 -7.31 2.80
CA GLN A 146 -12.04 -8.49 2.00
C GLN A 146 -11.25 -8.16 0.72
N VAL A 147 -11.47 -6.97 0.15
CA VAL A 147 -10.72 -6.50 -1.02
C VAL A 147 -9.28 -6.15 -0.66
N PHE A 148 -9.05 -5.62 0.55
CA PHE A 148 -7.72 -5.20 0.98
C PHE A 148 -6.64 -6.31 0.90
N PRO A 149 -6.84 -7.53 1.44
CA PRO A 149 -5.89 -8.63 1.27
C PRO A 149 -5.58 -8.97 -0.19
N ILE A 150 -6.52 -8.74 -1.13
CA ILE A 150 -6.28 -9.01 -2.55
C ILE A 150 -5.16 -8.10 -3.04
N GLY A 151 -5.22 -6.80 -2.77
CA GLY A 151 -4.16 -5.85 -3.11
C GLY A 151 -2.82 -6.19 -2.43
N MET A 152 -2.87 -6.68 -1.19
CA MET A 152 -1.68 -7.07 -0.43
C MET A 152 -0.92 -8.26 -1.03
N VAL A 153 -1.59 -9.18 -1.74
CA VAL A 153 -0.89 -10.24 -2.51
C VAL A 153 0.02 -9.61 -3.57
N PHE A 154 -0.49 -8.63 -4.32
CA PHE A 154 0.26 -7.97 -5.38
C PHE A 154 1.41 -7.15 -4.80
N PHE A 155 1.17 -6.37 -3.74
CA PHE A 155 2.24 -5.66 -3.03
C PHE A 155 3.27 -6.61 -2.42
N GLY A 156 2.86 -7.78 -1.93
CA GLY A 156 3.76 -8.81 -1.44
C GLY A 156 4.73 -9.32 -2.52
N ILE A 157 4.21 -9.64 -3.71
CA ILE A 157 5.02 -10.07 -4.86
C ILE A 157 5.96 -8.96 -5.33
N GLN A 158 5.49 -7.71 -5.34
CA GLN A 158 6.35 -6.56 -5.62
C GLN A 158 7.48 -6.44 -4.59
N CYS A 159 7.17 -6.52 -3.30
CA CYS A 159 8.17 -6.43 -2.23
C CYS A 159 9.21 -7.55 -2.34
N ILE A 160 8.80 -8.78 -2.68
CA ILE A 160 9.71 -9.89 -2.97
C ILE A 160 10.61 -9.57 -4.17
N SER A 161 10.05 -9.02 -5.25
CA SER A 161 10.80 -8.66 -6.46
C SER A 161 11.83 -7.55 -6.17
N ILE A 162 11.42 -6.48 -5.49
CA ILE A 162 12.29 -5.39 -5.05
C ILE A 162 13.35 -5.93 -4.10
N GLY A 163 12.97 -6.74 -3.12
CA GLY A 163 13.86 -7.29 -2.12
C GLY A 163 14.96 -8.15 -2.73
N TYR A 164 14.61 -9.01 -3.68
CA TYR A 164 15.57 -9.79 -4.45
C TYR A 164 16.54 -8.89 -5.23
N LEU A 165 16.03 -7.88 -5.95
CA LEU A 165 16.87 -6.95 -6.71
C LEU A 165 17.81 -6.14 -5.81
N VAL A 166 17.34 -5.70 -4.64
CA VAL A 166 18.16 -5.01 -3.64
C VAL A 166 19.25 -5.94 -3.12
N ALA A 167 18.94 -7.21 -2.84
CA ALA A 167 19.93 -8.18 -2.39
C ALA A 167 21.00 -8.49 -3.44
N ARG A 168 20.68 -8.32 -4.73
CA ARG A 168 21.61 -8.47 -5.86
C ARG A 168 22.34 -7.17 -6.24
N SER A 169 21.86 -6.02 -5.76
CA SER A 169 22.47 -4.72 -6.03
C SER A 169 23.81 -4.56 -5.32
N THR A 170 24.70 -3.74 -5.90
CA THR A 170 25.98 -3.37 -5.27
C THR A 170 25.91 -2.04 -4.50
N PHE A 171 24.80 -1.31 -4.67
CA PHE A 171 24.63 0.09 -4.23
C PHE A 171 23.65 0.28 -3.05
N ILE A 172 22.93 -0.76 -2.62
CA ILE A 172 22.08 -0.79 -1.41
C ILE A 172 22.50 -1.98 -0.53
N PRO A 173 22.46 -1.89 0.81
CA PRO A 173 22.75 -3.03 1.69
C PRO A 173 21.82 -4.22 1.46
N ARG A 174 22.41 -5.40 1.25
CA ARG A 174 21.68 -6.64 0.93
C ARG A 174 20.70 -7.06 2.02
N VAL A 175 21.02 -6.78 3.29
CA VAL A 175 20.16 -7.08 4.43
C VAL A 175 18.78 -6.45 4.30
N LEU A 176 18.68 -5.25 3.74
CA LEU A 176 17.40 -4.57 3.51
C LEU A 176 16.56 -5.30 2.46
N GLY A 177 17.21 -5.85 1.43
CA GLY A 177 16.53 -6.66 0.42
C GLY A 177 15.97 -7.96 0.99
N VAL A 178 16.74 -8.63 1.85
CA VAL A 178 16.28 -9.84 2.55
C VAL A 178 15.11 -9.53 3.47
N LEU A 179 15.20 -8.47 4.30
CA LEU A 179 14.12 -8.05 5.18
C LEU A 179 12.84 -7.71 4.40
N LEU A 180 12.97 -6.98 3.29
CA LEU A 180 11.81 -6.67 2.45
C LEU A 180 11.20 -7.93 1.81
N THR A 181 12.02 -8.89 1.40
CA THR A 181 11.53 -10.16 0.84
C THR A 181 10.73 -10.95 1.86
N ILE A 182 11.21 -11.03 3.10
CA ILE A 182 10.49 -11.63 4.22
C ILE A 182 9.18 -10.88 4.46
N GLY A 183 9.20 -9.55 4.46
CA GLY A 183 8.02 -8.72 4.61
C GLY A 183 6.97 -8.94 3.52
N GLY A 184 7.38 -8.95 2.25
CA GLY A 184 6.49 -9.27 1.14
C GLY A 184 5.87 -10.67 1.23
N THR A 185 6.66 -11.64 1.70
CA THR A 185 6.17 -13.00 1.95
C THR A 185 5.11 -13.03 3.05
N CYS A 186 5.27 -12.22 4.10
CA CYS A 186 4.28 -12.07 5.17
C CYS A 186 2.93 -11.59 4.61
N TYR A 187 2.93 -10.61 3.69
CA TYR A 187 1.69 -10.17 3.05
C TYR A 187 0.99 -11.27 2.26
N VAL A 188 1.75 -12.03 1.48
CA VAL A 188 1.18 -13.14 0.71
C VAL A 188 0.57 -14.18 1.65
N ILE A 189 1.31 -14.62 2.68
CA ILE A 189 0.83 -15.62 3.65
C ILE A 189 -0.45 -15.14 4.36
N VAL A 190 -0.43 -13.93 4.93
CA VAL A 190 -1.60 -13.38 5.64
C VAL A 190 -2.79 -13.28 4.69
N SER A 191 -2.59 -12.82 3.46
CA SER A 191 -3.69 -12.63 2.52
C SER A 191 -4.33 -13.94 2.11
N PHE A 192 -3.53 -14.95 1.73
CA PHE A 192 -4.05 -16.28 1.42
C PHE A 192 -4.68 -16.96 2.62
N ALA A 193 -4.15 -16.78 3.83
CA ALA A 193 -4.77 -17.29 5.04
C ALA A 193 -6.15 -16.66 5.29
N ASN A 194 -6.33 -15.36 5.01
CA ASN A 194 -7.64 -14.70 5.11
C ASN A 194 -8.65 -15.27 4.09
N PHE A 195 -8.21 -15.68 2.90
CA PHE A 195 -9.09 -16.26 1.88
C PHE A 195 -9.44 -17.72 2.14
N LEU A 196 -8.42 -18.53 2.45
CA LEU A 196 -8.54 -19.99 2.51
C LEU A 196 -9.00 -20.47 3.88
N VAL A 197 -8.67 -19.73 4.94
CA VAL A 197 -9.02 -20.09 6.32
C VAL A 197 -9.49 -18.84 7.08
N PRO A 198 -10.69 -18.29 6.78
CA PRO A 198 -11.17 -17.02 7.35
C PRO A 198 -11.25 -17.01 8.89
N SER A 199 -11.40 -18.17 9.53
CA SER A 199 -11.38 -18.33 10.98
C SER A 199 -9.97 -18.23 11.59
N PHE A 200 -8.91 -18.38 10.80
CA PHE A 200 -7.52 -18.39 11.25
C PHE A 200 -6.70 -17.21 10.73
N GLY A 201 -6.93 -16.76 9.49
CA GLY A 201 -6.18 -15.66 8.85
C GLY A 201 -6.00 -14.42 9.74
N PRO A 202 -7.05 -13.89 10.37
CA PRO A 202 -6.95 -12.74 11.28
C PRO A 202 -6.00 -12.96 12.47
N HIS A 203 -5.82 -14.21 12.94
CA HIS A 203 -4.93 -14.51 14.05
C HIS A 203 -3.44 -14.43 13.68
N LEU A 204 -3.09 -14.47 12.39
CA LEU A 204 -1.71 -14.30 11.92
C LEU A 204 -1.29 -12.83 11.82
N VAL A 205 -2.26 -11.93 11.66
CA VAL A 205 -2.03 -10.49 11.43
C VAL A 205 -1.10 -9.87 12.49
N PRO A 206 -1.30 -10.08 13.81
CA PRO A 206 -0.47 -9.47 14.84
C PRO A 206 1.01 -9.92 14.81
N PHE A 207 1.31 -11.07 14.20
CA PHE A 207 2.66 -11.63 14.17
C PHE A 207 3.38 -11.32 12.85
N LEU A 208 2.67 -11.35 11.73
CA LEU A 208 3.26 -11.22 10.39
C LEU A 208 3.27 -9.78 9.88
N MET A 209 2.26 -8.96 10.20
CA MET A 209 2.23 -7.57 9.74
C MET A 209 3.35 -6.71 10.31
N PRO A 210 3.76 -6.84 11.60
CA PRO A 210 4.91 -6.10 12.10
C PRO A 210 6.22 -6.44 11.37
N VAL A 211 6.39 -7.69 10.95
CA VAL A 211 7.57 -8.12 10.17
C VAL A 211 7.58 -7.43 8.80
N ALA A 212 6.42 -7.35 8.14
CA ALA A 212 6.28 -6.62 6.88
C ALA A 212 6.60 -5.13 7.04
N LEU A 213 6.05 -4.51 8.09
CA LEU A 213 6.32 -3.10 8.41
C LEU A 213 7.80 -2.84 8.70
N ILE A 214 8.49 -3.76 9.39
CA ILE A 214 9.94 -3.64 9.63
C ILE A 214 10.71 -3.69 8.31
N GLY A 215 10.37 -4.61 7.40
CA GLY A 215 11.04 -4.74 6.11
C GLY A 215 10.90 -3.49 5.24
N GLU A 216 9.68 -3.00 5.06
CA GLU A 216 9.40 -1.78 4.28
C GLU A 216 9.90 -0.52 4.98
N GLY A 217 9.68 -0.42 6.29
CA GLY A 217 10.16 0.69 7.12
C GLY A 217 11.68 0.82 7.06
N ALA A 218 12.41 -0.29 7.17
CA ALA A 218 13.86 -0.29 7.10
C ALA A 218 14.38 0.18 5.74
N LEU A 219 13.83 -0.33 4.63
CA LEU A 219 14.24 0.10 3.30
C LEU A 219 13.85 1.56 3.02
N SER A 220 12.64 1.97 3.37
CA SER A 220 12.16 3.34 3.14
C SER A 220 13.00 4.36 3.91
N LEU A 221 13.28 4.13 5.20
CA LEU A 221 14.14 4.98 6.01
C LEU A 221 15.58 5.02 5.49
N TRP A 222 16.12 3.87 5.06
CA TRP A 222 17.47 3.84 4.47
C TRP A 222 17.55 4.68 3.20
N LEU A 223 16.61 4.49 2.27
CA LEU A 223 16.56 5.24 1.02
C LEU A 223 16.39 6.75 1.25
N LEU A 224 15.56 7.13 2.22
CA LEU A 224 15.32 8.52 2.59
C LEU A 224 16.58 9.20 3.17
N VAL A 225 17.26 8.52 4.11
CA VAL A 225 18.38 9.13 4.85
C VAL A 225 19.71 8.94 4.11
N LYS A 226 20.05 7.69 3.78
CA LYS A 226 21.33 7.31 3.18
C LYS A 226 21.28 7.33 1.65
N GLY A 227 20.17 6.92 1.05
CA GLY A 227 20.04 6.77 -0.40
C GLY A 227 20.87 5.60 -0.94
N VAL A 228 21.56 5.82 -2.06
CA VAL A 228 22.32 4.79 -2.77
C VAL A 228 23.79 5.18 -2.94
N ASN A 229 24.67 4.20 -3.09
CA ASN A 229 26.03 4.48 -3.56
C ASN A 229 26.00 4.84 -5.06
N VAL A 230 26.09 6.13 -5.37
CA VAL A 230 25.97 6.65 -6.75
C VAL A 230 27.03 6.09 -7.69
N GLN A 231 28.27 5.94 -7.22
CA GLN A 231 29.35 5.39 -8.04
C GLN A 231 29.05 3.93 -8.44
N ARG A 232 28.72 3.08 -7.46
CA ARG A 232 28.38 1.67 -7.71
C ARG A 232 27.11 1.51 -8.54
N TRP A 233 26.16 2.42 -8.39
CA TRP A 233 24.95 2.46 -9.22
C TRP A 233 25.31 2.75 -10.69
N ASN A 234 26.18 3.73 -10.94
CA ASN A 234 26.64 4.06 -12.30
C ASN A 234 27.45 2.92 -12.92
N GLU A 235 28.33 2.28 -12.14
CA GLU A 235 29.10 1.10 -12.56
C GLU A 235 28.14 -0.01 -13.02
N GLN A 236 27.16 -0.37 -12.19
CA GLN A 236 26.18 -1.40 -12.52
C GLN A 236 25.30 -1.01 -13.73
N ALA A 237 24.91 0.26 -13.84
CA ALA A 237 24.14 0.77 -14.99
C ALA A 237 24.91 0.83 -16.30
N SER A 238 26.25 0.84 -16.25
CA SER A 238 27.08 0.75 -17.45
C SER A 238 27.23 -0.67 -17.99
N LEU A 239 27.08 -1.68 -17.12
CA LEU A 239 27.17 -3.11 -17.49
C LEU A 239 25.87 -3.66 -18.10
N ASP A 240 24.74 -2.99 -17.89
CA ASP A 240 23.41 -3.36 -18.40
C ASP A 240 23.08 -2.65 -19.74
N ARG A 241 24.05 -1.94 -20.35
CA ARG A 241 23.96 -1.37 -21.71
C ARG A 241 24.47 -2.38 -22.73
#